data_AF-A0A1Q9S8D6-F1
#
_entry.id   AF-A0A1Q9S8D6-F1
#
_cell.length_a   1.000
_cell.length_b   1.000
_cell.length_c   1.000
_cell.angle_alpha   90.00
_cell.angle_beta   90.00
_cell.angle_gamma   90.00
#
_symmetry.space_group_name_H-M   'P 1'
#
loop_
_entity.id
_entity.type
_entity.pdbx_description
1 polymer ?
#
loop_
_entity_poly.entity_id
_entity_poly.type
_entity_poly.pdbx_seq_one_letter_code
_entity_poly.pdbx_strand_id
1 'polypeptide(L)' 'MQDDLDGGCAEETLQFSWGGKEYLIDLSSSHARQLRQALCAPSDEALRAYAVAGRRVAPRARRGHRRGSS' A
#
# COMPACT_ATOMS: atom_id res chain seq x y z
N MET A 1 10.91 -12.89 1.24
CA MET A 1 9.69 -12.28 1.83
C MET A 1 8.51 -13.15 1.46
N GLN A 2 7.39 -13.04 2.16
CA GLN A 2 6.19 -13.81 1.87
C GLN A 2 5.17 -12.90 1.15
N ASP A 3 4.49 -13.42 0.14
CA ASP A 3 3.40 -12.71 -0.55
C ASP A 3 2.25 -12.52 0.43
N ASP A 4 1.85 -11.27 0.68
CA ASP A 4 0.83 -10.93 1.65
C ASP A 4 -0.58 -11.37 1.22
N LEU A 5 -0.82 -11.67 -0.07
CA LEU A 5 -2.14 -12.10 -0.56
C LEU A 5 -2.39 -13.59 -0.38
N ASP A 6 -1.41 -14.43 -0.69
CA ASP A 6 -1.59 -15.89 -0.74
C ASP A 6 -0.60 -16.67 0.13
N GLY A 7 0.46 -16.03 0.64
CA GLY A 7 1.50 -16.70 1.42
C GLY A 7 2.63 -17.31 0.58
N GLY A 8 2.67 -17.09 -0.73
CA GLY A 8 3.75 -17.52 -1.62
C GLY A 8 5.07 -16.74 -1.44
N CYS A 9 5.98 -16.86 -2.40
CA CYS A 9 7.23 -16.06 -2.41
C CYS A 9 6.96 -14.66 -2.97
N ALA A 10 7.28 -13.63 -2.18
CA ALA A 10 7.28 -12.24 -2.66
C ALA A 10 8.61 -11.85 -3.32
N GLU A 11 8.51 -11.04 -4.36
CA GLU A 11 9.64 -10.53 -5.15
C GLU A 11 9.80 -9.01 -5.04
N GLU A 12 8.73 -8.27 -4.78
CA GLU A 12 8.75 -6.82 -4.66
C GLU A 12 7.80 -6.30 -3.57
N THR A 13 8.19 -5.21 -2.90
CA THR A 13 7.30 -4.46 -2.00
C THR A 13 6.75 -3.25 -2.76
N LEU A 14 5.42 -3.13 -2.84
CA LEU A 14 4.75 -2.01 -3.50
C LEU A 14 4.05 -1.09 -2.51
N GLN A 15 4.11 0.21 -2.78
CA GLN A 15 3.31 1.22 -2.10
C GLN A 15 2.11 1.60 -2.97
N PHE A 16 0.92 1.63 -2.38
CA PHE A 16 -0.30 2.09 -3.06
C PHE A 16 -1.24 2.80 -2.09
N SER A 17 -2.26 3.45 -2.62
CA SER A 17 -3.27 4.15 -1.81
C SER A 17 -4.65 3.58 -2.06
N TRP A 18 -5.46 3.50 -1.01
CA TRP A 18 -6.88 3.10 -1.10
C TRP A 18 -7.69 3.82 -0.03
N GLY A 19 -8.77 4.49 -0.43
CA GLY A 19 -9.64 5.24 0.49
C GLY A 19 -8.91 6.34 1.27
N GLY A 20 -7.96 7.04 0.63
CA GLY A 20 -7.18 8.13 1.23
C GLY A 20 -6.10 7.68 2.24
N LYS A 21 -5.80 6.38 2.31
CA LYS A 21 -4.77 5.80 3.18
C LYS A 21 -3.69 5.15 2.33
N GLU A 22 -2.44 5.20 2.80
CA GLU A 22 -1.30 4.57 2.15
C GLU A 22 -1.02 3.19 2.75
N TYR A 23 -0.66 2.25 1.89
CA TYR A 23 -0.37 0.86 2.24
C TYR A 23 0.93 0.41 1.56
N LEU A 24 1.61 -0.54 2.20
CA LEU A 24 2.70 -1.32 1.62
C LEU A 24 2.26 -2.78 1.54
N ILE A 25 2.66 -3.49 0.49
CA ILE A 25 2.33 -4.91 0.33
C ILE A 25 3.49 -5.64 -0.36
N ASP A 26 3.88 -6.77 0.19
CA ASP A 26 4.90 -7.66 -0.36
C ASP A 26 4.23 -8.66 -1.32
N LEU A 27 4.62 -8.67 -2.60
CA LEU A 27 3.95 -9.43 -3.66
C LEU A 27 4.93 -10.15 -4.58
N SER A 28 4.48 -11.26 -5.16
CA SER A 28 5.09 -11.88 -6.34
C SER A 28 4.96 -10.99 -7.58
N SER A 29 5.80 -11.18 -8.60
CA SER A 29 5.74 -10.39 -9.85
C SER A 29 4.37 -10.46 -10.54
N SER A 30 3.67 -11.59 -10.40
CA SER A 30 2.33 -11.78 -10.95
C SER A 30 1.30 -10.91 -10.23
N HIS A 31 1.26 -10.99 -8.90
CA HIS A 31 0.33 -10.19 -8.09
C HIS A 31 0.64 -8.70 -8.14
N ALA A 32 1.92 -8.34 -8.19
CA ALA A 32 2.35 -6.96 -8.41
C ALA A 32 1.82 -6.39 -9.74
N ARG A 33 1.82 -7.19 -10.82
CA ARG A 33 1.24 -6.80 -12.11
C ARG A 33 -0.28 -6.63 -12.02
N GLN A 34 -0.97 -7.51 -11.30
CA GLN A 34 -2.42 -7.40 -11.08
C GLN A 34 -2.79 -6.15 -10.26
N LEU A 35 -2.01 -5.82 -9.22
CA LEU A 35 -2.18 -4.57 -8.46
C LEU A 35 -2.02 -3.34 -9.37
N ARG A 36 -1.00 -3.33 -10.22
CA ARG A 36 -0.79 -2.22 -11.19
C ARG A 36 -1.96 -2.07 -12.17
N GLN A 37 -2.57 -3.18 -12.60
CA GLN A 37 -3.76 -3.13 -13.45
C GLN A 37 -4.99 -2.62 -12.69
N ALA A 38 -5.17 -3.07 -11.44
CA ALA A 38 -6.25 -2.60 -10.58
C ALA A 38 -6.17 -1.09 -10.30
N LEU A 39 -4.96 -0.53 -10.16
CA LEU A 39 -4.73 0.91 -10.01
C LEU A 39 -5.14 1.73 -11.26
N CYS A 40 -5.17 1.11 -12.44
CA CYS A 40 -5.63 1.75 -13.67
C CYS A 40 -7.13 1.58 -13.92
N ALA A 41 -7.83 0.78 -13.10
CA ALA A 41 -9.27 0.58 -13.25
C ALA A 41 -10.05 1.85 -12.86
N PRO A 42 -11.23 2.10 -13.44
CA PRO A 42 -12.05 3.27 -13.09
C PRO A 42 -12.63 3.22 -11.67
N SER A 43 -12.57 2.06 -11.01
CA SER A 43 -13.09 1.83 -9.66
C SER A 43 -12.02 1.22 -8.77
N ASP A 44 -11.92 1.71 -7.54
CA ASP A 44 -10.94 1.25 -6.55
C ASP A 44 -11.37 -0.03 -5.79
N GLU A 45 -12.47 -0.68 -6.17
CA GLU A 45 -13.00 -1.84 -5.45
C GLU A 45 -12.02 -3.02 -5.45
N ALA A 46 -11.30 -3.23 -6.57
CA ALA A 46 -10.26 -4.25 -6.68
C ALA A 46 -9.10 -4.03 -5.70
N LEU A 47 -8.81 -2.77 -5.32
CA LEU A 47 -7.72 -2.42 -4.40
C LEU A 47 -8.04 -2.81 -2.94
N ARG A 48 -9.33 -3.06 -2.62
CA ARG A 48 -9.74 -3.43 -1.26
C ARG A 48 -9.07 -4.70 -0.78
N ALA A 49 -8.94 -5.72 -1.63
CA ALA A 49 -8.29 -6.98 -1.26
C ALA A 49 -6.81 -6.76 -0.88
N TYR A 50 -6.09 -5.96 -1.67
CA TYR A 50 -4.72 -5.58 -1.39
C TYR A 50 -4.60 -4.73 -0.12
N ALA A 51 -5.56 -3.85 0.16
CA ALA A 51 -5.53 -3.02 1.37
C ALA A 51 -5.80 -3.83 2.65
N VAL A 52 -6.54 -4.94 2.55
CA VAL A 52 -6.77 -5.87 3.67
C VAL A 52 -5.53 -6.72 3.94
N ALA A 53 -4.85 -7.18 2.90
CA ALA A 53 -3.62 -7.96 3.00
C ALA A 53 -2.40 -7.12 3.40
N GLY A 54 -2.29 -5.92 2.82
CA GLY A 54 -1.16 -5.03 3.01
C GLY A 54 -1.14 -4.33 4.36
N ARG A 55 0.05 -3.83 4.73
CA ARG A 55 0.28 -3.08 5.95
C ARG A 55 -0.01 -1.58 5.74
N ARG A 56 -0.83 -1.00 6.61
CA ARG A 56 -1.11 0.45 6.58
C ARG A 56 0.11 1.26 7.01
N VAL A 57 0.47 2.25 6.21
CA VAL A 57 1.52 3.21 6.56
C VAL A 57 0.92 4.23 7.53
N ALA A 58 1.55 4.41 8.68
CA ALA A 58 1.13 5.45 9.61
C ALA A 58 1.30 6.82 8.94
N PRO A 59 0.29 7.73 9.02
CA PRO A 59 0.44 9.05 8.47
C PRO A 59 1.65 9.70 9.14
N ARG A 60 2.61 10.13 8.32
CA ARG A 60 3.83 10.79 8.79
C ARG A 60 3.37 12.00 9.58
N ALA A 61 3.49 11.95 10.91
CA ALA A 61 3.06 13.04 11.77
C ALA A 61 3.69 14.31 11.24
N ARG A 62 2.87 15.25 10.75
CA ARG A 62 3.33 16.59 10.38
C ARG A 62 3.90 17.14 11.67
N ARG A 63 5.22 17.09 11.81
CA ARG A 63 5.94 17.56 12.98
C ARG A 63 5.65 19.05 13.03
N GLY A 64 4.65 19.40 13.83
CA GLY A 64 4.16 20.76 13.96
C GLY A 64 5.37 21.62 14.26
N HIS A 65 5.61 22.58 13.40
CA HIS A 65 6.55 23.65 13.64
C HIS A 65 6.06 24.38 14.89
N ARG A 66 6.51 23.90 16.06
CA ARG A 66 6.39 24.62 17.31
C ARG A 66 7.20 25.88 17.11
N ARG A 67 6.50 26.99 16.84
CA ARG A 67 7.02 28.33 16.97
C ARG A 67 7.57 28.47 18.39
N GLY A 68 8.89 28.37 18.53
CA GLY A 68 9.65 28.95 19.65
C GLY A 68 10.29 30.22 19.12
N SER A 69 9.88 31.39 19.62
CA SER A 69 10.54 32.11 20.73
C SER A 69 11.66 33.03 20.23
N SER A 70 11.34 34.32 20.09
CA SER A 70 12.07 35.47 20.69
C SER A 70 11.26 36.74 20.43
#